data_AF-F8UI47-F1
#
_entry.id   AF-F8UI47-F1
#
_cell.length_a   1.000
_cell.length_b   1.000
_cell.length_c   1.000
_cell.angle_alpha   90.00
_cell.angle_beta   90.00
_cell.angle_gamma   90.00
#
_symmetry.space_group_name_H-M   'P 1'
#
loop_
_entity.id
_entity.type
_entity.pdbx_description
1 polymer ?
#
loop_
_entity_poly.entity_id
_entity_poly.type
_entity_poly.pdbx_seq_one_letter_code
_entity_poly.pdbx_strand_id
1 'polypeptide(L)'
;VRAALVVSAGFAEAGPEGARLQQAMLETAQRYGMRLVGPNCLGILRPRLGLNVTFCRGTALPGDLALVSQSGAICTAILDWAEPHQVGFSAVVSLGDAADVDFGDILDYLALDPQTHGILLYVEGTQHTRGFISALRAAARLKPVVVIKSGRHAEGSRAAISHTAALIGADDVFDAVLERAGAVRANTIDDLFSAAQILSSGVRVEGNRLAIITNAGGPGVMATDRAVELGLELPALSDSTLQALNKVLPPHWSHGNPVDILGDATPDRYQEAVTACLKDDAVDGVMVILTPQAMTHPTDAAKAVEKATRRSQKPVLACWMGERQVAEAWSLFSSKRLPRFRTPEATVEAFHYLAAYH
;
A
#
# COMPACT_ATOMS: atom_id res chain seq x y z
N VAL A 1 35.45 3.24 -10.02
CA VAL A 1 34.06 2.84 -9.70
C VAL A 1 33.73 3.38 -8.32
N ARG A 2 32.63 4.13 -8.13
CA ARG A 2 32.25 4.70 -6.81
C ARG A 2 31.26 3.82 -6.05
N ALA A 3 30.46 3.03 -6.76
CA ALA A 3 29.54 2.06 -6.19
C ALA A 3 29.49 0.82 -7.06
N ALA A 4 29.26 -0.35 -6.46
CA ALA A 4 29.04 -1.61 -7.15
C ALA A 4 27.74 -2.26 -6.68
N LEU A 5 27.00 -2.81 -7.63
CA LEU A 5 25.83 -3.64 -7.37
C LEU A 5 26.28 -5.09 -7.39
N VAL A 6 26.17 -5.78 -6.25
CA VAL A 6 26.61 -7.17 -6.11
C VAL A 6 25.37 -8.06 -6.19
N VAL A 7 25.09 -8.54 -7.40
CA VAL A 7 23.93 -9.41 -7.68
C VAL A 7 24.18 -10.83 -7.15
N SER A 8 25.44 -11.27 -7.12
CA SER A 8 25.83 -12.62 -6.76
C SER A 8 25.40 -13.00 -5.34
N ALA A 9 24.87 -14.21 -5.20
CA ALA A 9 24.70 -14.94 -3.95
C ALA A 9 25.98 -15.71 -3.57
N GLY A 10 25.95 -16.39 -2.42
CA GLY A 10 27.05 -17.20 -1.86
C GLY A 10 27.83 -16.51 -0.74
N PHE A 11 27.24 -15.52 -0.08
CA PHE A 11 27.85 -14.70 0.97
C PHE A 11 27.32 -15.11 2.35
N ALA A 12 26.98 -14.16 3.25
CA ALA A 12 26.61 -14.49 4.62
C ALA A 12 25.40 -15.45 4.71
N GLU A 13 24.50 -15.43 3.73
CA GLU A 13 23.36 -16.34 3.61
C GLU A 13 23.78 -17.80 3.36
N ALA A 14 24.98 -18.04 2.83
CA ALA A 14 25.52 -19.38 2.58
C ALA A 14 26.26 -20.00 3.80
N GLY A 15 26.31 -19.29 4.94
CA GLY A 15 26.92 -19.76 6.18
C GLY A 15 28.31 -19.17 6.46
N PRO A 16 29.08 -19.75 7.41
CA PRO A 16 30.29 -19.11 7.96
C PRO A 16 31.37 -18.75 6.94
N GLU A 17 31.61 -19.60 5.93
CA GLU A 17 32.62 -19.31 4.89
C GLU A 17 32.15 -18.18 3.96
N GLY A 18 30.87 -18.15 3.63
CA GLY A 18 30.29 -17.06 2.85
C GLY A 18 30.27 -15.74 3.63
N ALA A 19 30.08 -15.78 4.96
CA ALA A 19 30.25 -14.60 5.82
C ALA A 19 31.69 -14.06 5.80
N ARG A 20 32.69 -14.96 5.78
CA ARG A 20 34.11 -14.57 5.62
C ARG A 20 34.36 -13.94 4.25
N LEU A 21 33.75 -14.47 3.20
CA LEU A 21 33.82 -13.89 1.85
C LEU A 21 33.17 -12.50 1.80
N GLN A 22 32.02 -12.32 2.45
CA GLN A 22 31.34 -11.03 2.55
C GLN A 22 32.22 -9.99 3.25
N GLN A 23 32.86 -10.37 4.35
CA GLN A 23 33.76 -9.48 5.07
C GLN A 23 34.95 -9.05 4.20
N ALA A 24 35.58 -9.98 3.48
CA ALA A 24 36.67 -9.66 2.54
C ALA A 24 36.21 -8.73 1.40
N MET A 25 34.97 -8.90 0.93
CA MET A 25 34.36 -8.02 -0.06
C MET A 25 34.18 -6.60 0.49
N LEU A 26 33.63 -6.45 1.70
CA LEU A 26 33.43 -5.16 2.38
C LEU A 26 34.77 -4.44 2.62
N GLU A 27 35.79 -5.14 3.12
CA GLU A 27 37.13 -4.58 3.34
C GLU A 27 37.77 -4.09 2.04
N THR A 28 37.55 -4.82 0.94
CA THR A 28 38.02 -4.41 -0.39
C THR A 28 37.31 -3.15 -0.84
N ALA A 29 35.99 -3.09 -0.72
CA ALA A 29 35.20 -1.91 -1.08
C ALA A 29 35.63 -0.68 -0.28
N GLN A 30 35.81 -0.83 1.04
CA GLN A 30 36.27 0.23 1.93
C GLN A 30 37.67 0.75 1.54
N ARG A 31 38.62 -0.14 1.21
CA ARG A 31 39.97 0.24 0.77
C ARG A 31 39.96 1.16 -0.45
N TYR A 32 38.99 1.00 -1.33
CA TYR A 32 38.84 1.80 -2.55
C TYR A 32 37.80 2.92 -2.44
N GLY A 33 37.20 3.14 -1.26
CA GLY A 33 36.15 4.13 -1.06
C GLY A 33 34.90 3.86 -1.89
N MET A 34 34.58 2.59 -2.11
CA MET A 34 33.43 2.13 -2.89
C MET A 34 32.28 1.73 -1.96
N ARG A 35 31.04 2.06 -2.35
CA ARG A 35 29.82 1.55 -1.68
C ARG A 35 29.25 0.34 -2.39
N LEU A 36 28.64 -0.59 -1.66
CA LEU A 36 28.04 -1.80 -2.20
C LEU A 36 26.53 -1.84 -1.94
N VAL A 37 25.76 -2.20 -2.98
CA VAL A 37 24.35 -2.60 -2.83
C VAL A 37 24.28 -4.12 -3.02
N GLY A 38 23.57 -4.81 -2.12
CA GLY A 38 23.61 -6.27 -2.00
C GLY A 38 24.48 -6.72 -0.82
N PRO A 39 25.15 -7.89 -0.92
CA PRO A 39 25.11 -8.85 -2.03
C PRO A 39 23.75 -9.55 -2.14
N ASN A 40 23.64 -10.57 -3.01
CA ASN A 40 22.45 -11.42 -3.13
C ASN A 40 21.16 -10.61 -3.39
N CYS A 41 21.22 -9.68 -4.34
CA CYS A 41 20.13 -8.77 -4.62
C CYS A 41 19.60 -8.91 -6.05
N LEU A 42 18.34 -8.51 -6.27
CA LEU A 42 17.76 -8.42 -7.61
C LEU A 42 18.39 -7.28 -8.43
N GLY A 43 18.75 -6.18 -7.75
CA GLY A 43 19.24 -4.96 -8.36
C GLY A 43 18.38 -3.72 -8.09
N ILE A 44 18.50 -2.72 -8.98
CA ILE A 44 17.85 -1.41 -8.84
C ILE A 44 17.12 -1.01 -10.13
N LEU A 45 15.94 -0.41 -9.98
CA LEU A 45 15.18 0.25 -11.04
C LEU A 45 15.01 1.75 -10.73
N ARG A 46 15.20 2.60 -11.74
CA ARG A 46 14.75 4.00 -11.76
C ARG A 46 13.96 4.24 -13.06
N PRO A 47 12.65 3.92 -13.08
CA PRO A 47 11.85 3.91 -14.30
C PRO A 47 11.86 5.23 -15.09
N ARG A 48 11.76 6.37 -14.39
CA ARG A 48 11.81 7.71 -15.02
C ARG A 48 13.14 8.02 -15.70
N LEU A 49 14.22 7.36 -15.30
CA LEU A 49 15.55 7.49 -15.90
C LEU A 49 15.80 6.43 -16.98
N GLY A 50 14.85 5.51 -17.21
CA GLY A 50 15.08 4.34 -18.07
C GLY A 50 16.14 3.38 -17.54
N LEU A 51 16.55 3.51 -16.27
CA LEU A 51 17.58 2.68 -15.68
C LEU A 51 16.97 1.40 -15.12
N ASN A 52 17.33 0.28 -15.73
CA ASN A 52 17.05 -1.05 -15.21
C ASN A 52 18.37 -1.82 -15.08
N VAL A 53 18.87 -1.93 -13.85
CA VAL A 53 20.04 -2.74 -13.50
C VAL A 53 19.62 -3.92 -12.63
N THR A 54 18.64 -4.68 -13.14
CA THR A 54 18.14 -5.92 -12.55
C THR A 54 18.17 -7.07 -13.55
N PHE A 55 17.96 -8.29 -13.08
CA PHE A 55 17.70 -9.46 -13.93
C PHE A 55 16.21 -9.83 -14.03
N CYS A 56 15.31 -8.91 -13.66
CA CYS A 56 13.87 -9.11 -13.82
C CYS A 56 13.49 -9.13 -15.31
N ARG A 57 12.54 -10.02 -15.70
CA ARG A 57 12.04 -10.10 -17.09
C ARG A 57 11.12 -8.94 -17.48
N GLY A 58 10.68 -8.12 -16.52
CA GLY A 58 9.76 -7.00 -16.73
C GLY A 58 10.42 -5.62 -16.58
N THR A 59 9.65 -4.59 -16.92
CA THR A 59 9.97 -3.20 -16.58
C THR A 59 9.02 -2.72 -15.48
N ALA A 60 9.39 -1.64 -14.80
CA ALA A 60 8.47 -0.95 -13.92
C ALA A 60 7.90 0.27 -14.65
N LEU A 61 6.59 0.50 -14.53
CA LEU A 61 5.97 1.71 -15.02
C LEU A 61 6.53 2.93 -14.26
N PRO A 62 6.80 4.07 -14.92
CA PRO A 62 7.15 5.30 -14.21
C PRO A 62 6.01 5.76 -13.30
N GLY A 63 6.31 5.98 -12.03
CA GLY A 63 5.37 6.52 -11.05
C GLY A 63 6.07 7.26 -9.92
N ASP A 64 5.45 7.25 -8.74
CA ASP A 64 5.89 7.99 -7.57
C ASP A 64 6.06 7.13 -6.31
N LEU A 65 5.86 5.81 -6.41
CA LEU A 65 6.15 4.89 -5.31
C LEU A 65 7.59 4.41 -5.30
N ALA A 66 8.20 4.31 -4.12
CA ALA A 66 9.45 3.58 -3.97
C ALA A 66 9.18 2.23 -3.31
N LEU A 67 9.79 1.17 -3.84
CA LEU A 67 9.80 -0.16 -3.21
C LEU A 67 11.22 -0.48 -2.77
N VAL A 68 11.40 -0.79 -1.49
CA VAL A 68 12.69 -1.24 -0.93
C VAL A 68 12.47 -2.57 -0.25
N SER A 69 13.23 -3.59 -0.65
CA SER A 69 13.01 -4.97 -0.17
C SER A 69 14.33 -5.70 0.03
N GLN A 70 14.44 -6.44 1.13
CA GLN A 70 15.50 -7.44 1.27
C GLN A 70 15.27 -8.66 0.37
N SER A 71 14.01 -9.00 0.06
CA SER A 71 13.68 -10.12 -0.81
C SER A 71 13.55 -9.69 -2.27
N GLY A 72 14.44 -10.21 -3.13
CA GLY A 72 14.34 -10.05 -4.58
C GLY A 72 13.08 -10.69 -5.17
N ALA A 73 12.62 -11.81 -4.60
CA ALA A 73 11.39 -12.49 -5.04
C ALA A 73 10.14 -11.62 -4.80
N ILE A 74 10.07 -10.95 -3.65
CA ILE A 74 9.00 -10.00 -3.34
C ILE A 74 9.01 -8.82 -4.33
N CYS A 75 10.19 -8.28 -4.67
CA CYS A 75 10.28 -7.26 -5.72
C CYS A 75 9.69 -7.75 -7.04
N THR A 76 10.05 -8.95 -7.50
CA THR A 76 9.52 -9.47 -8.77
C THR A 76 8.01 -9.71 -8.73
N ALA A 77 7.48 -10.19 -7.61
CA ALA A 77 6.04 -10.43 -7.46
C ALA A 77 5.25 -9.11 -7.48
N ILE A 78 5.74 -8.08 -6.79
CA ILE A 78 5.10 -6.75 -6.78
C ILE A 78 5.19 -6.09 -8.16
N LEU A 79 6.32 -6.22 -8.86
CA LEU A 79 6.48 -5.67 -10.21
C LEU A 79 5.52 -6.31 -11.22
N ASP A 80 5.39 -7.64 -11.18
CA ASP A 80 4.45 -8.39 -12.03
C ASP A 80 2.99 -8.02 -11.73
N TRP A 81 2.65 -7.85 -10.46
CA TRP A 81 1.33 -7.38 -10.05
C TRP A 81 1.04 -5.93 -10.47
N ALA A 82 2.04 -5.04 -10.39
CA ALA A 82 1.87 -3.60 -10.57
C ALA A 82 1.48 -3.19 -12.00
N GLU A 83 2.02 -3.86 -13.03
CA GLU A 83 1.78 -3.53 -14.44
C GLU A 83 0.28 -3.58 -14.82
N PRO A 84 -0.45 -4.71 -14.62
CA PRO A 84 -1.89 -4.76 -14.92
C PRO A 84 -2.73 -3.87 -14.00
N HIS A 85 -2.19 -3.44 -12.84
CA HIS A 85 -2.85 -2.52 -11.91
C HIS A 85 -2.51 -1.04 -12.17
N GLN A 86 -1.68 -0.75 -13.19
CA GLN A 86 -1.23 0.61 -13.53
C GLN A 86 -0.53 1.33 -12.37
N VAL A 87 0.13 0.57 -11.51
CA VAL A 87 0.93 1.08 -10.40
C VAL A 87 2.36 1.32 -10.90
N GLY A 88 2.86 2.53 -10.71
CA GLY A 88 4.19 2.94 -11.16
C GLY A 88 5.14 3.22 -10.01
N PHE A 89 6.43 3.10 -10.27
CA PHE A 89 7.50 3.32 -9.30
C PHE A 89 8.42 4.47 -9.69
N SER A 90 8.84 5.23 -8.69
CA SER A 90 9.98 6.16 -8.73
C SER A 90 11.30 5.40 -8.61
N ALA A 91 11.34 4.40 -7.72
CA ALA A 91 12.49 3.54 -7.49
C ALA A 91 12.08 2.14 -7.05
N VAL A 92 12.84 1.13 -7.45
CA VAL A 92 12.79 -0.20 -6.83
C VAL A 92 14.21 -0.58 -6.43
N VAL A 93 14.42 -0.91 -5.17
CA VAL A 93 15.74 -1.23 -4.62
C VAL A 93 15.65 -2.58 -3.91
N SER A 94 16.27 -3.60 -4.49
CA SER A 94 16.50 -4.85 -3.78
C SER A 94 17.82 -4.75 -3.03
N LEU A 95 17.75 -4.84 -1.70
CA LEU A 95 18.91 -4.72 -0.82
C LEU A 95 19.66 -6.05 -0.65
N GLY A 96 18.99 -7.18 -0.89
CA GLY A 96 19.53 -8.50 -0.57
C GLY A 96 19.92 -8.56 0.91
N ASP A 97 21.17 -8.93 1.16
CA ASP A 97 21.71 -9.05 2.52
C ASP A 97 21.96 -7.70 3.20
N ALA A 98 21.93 -6.59 2.44
CA ALA A 98 22.14 -5.23 2.94
C ALA A 98 23.47 -5.06 3.72
N ALA A 99 24.56 -5.59 3.18
CA ALA A 99 25.84 -5.70 3.89
C ALA A 99 26.61 -4.38 4.03
N ASP A 100 26.36 -3.39 3.16
CA ASP A 100 26.98 -2.06 3.22
C ASP A 100 25.94 -0.93 3.12
N VAL A 101 25.29 -0.79 1.96
CA VAL A 101 24.11 0.07 1.81
C VAL A 101 22.89 -0.67 2.33
N ASP A 102 22.16 -0.04 3.25
CA ASP A 102 20.99 -0.62 3.91
C ASP A 102 19.74 0.27 3.85
N PHE A 103 18.70 -0.10 4.60
CA PHE A 103 17.46 0.68 4.66
C PHE A 103 17.66 2.13 5.10
N GLY A 104 18.60 2.40 6.00
CA GLY A 104 18.86 3.76 6.50
C GLY A 104 19.32 4.67 5.36
N ASP A 105 20.35 4.23 4.63
CA ASP A 105 20.89 4.95 3.48
C ASP A 105 19.83 5.21 2.40
N ILE A 106 19.04 4.18 2.07
CA ILE A 106 18.02 4.28 1.02
C ILE A 106 16.85 5.15 1.46
N LEU A 107 16.41 5.06 2.72
CA LEU A 107 15.34 5.90 3.24
C LEU A 107 15.75 7.38 3.30
N ASP A 108 16.98 7.68 3.69
CA ASP A 108 17.49 9.06 3.68
C ASP A 108 17.50 9.65 2.26
N TYR A 109 17.92 8.86 1.27
CA TYR A 109 17.83 9.26 -0.14
C TYR A 109 16.38 9.47 -0.59
N LEU A 110 15.50 8.49 -0.34
CA LEU A 110 14.11 8.53 -0.79
C LEU A 110 13.29 9.60 -0.08
N ALA A 111 13.61 9.95 1.17
CA ALA A 111 12.95 11.03 1.90
C ALA A 111 13.08 12.37 1.17
N LEU A 112 14.22 12.60 0.51
CA LEU A 112 14.53 13.86 -0.19
C LEU A 112 14.28 13.80 -1.70
N ASP A 113 14.00 12.62 -2.28
CA ASP A 113 13.74 12.48 -3.71
C ASP A 113 12.39 13.10 -4.11
N PRO A 114 12.34 14.18 -4.92
CA PRO A 114 11.07 14.80 -5.32
C PRO A 114 10.21 13.90 -6.21
N GLN A 115 10.76 12.80 -6.75
CA GLN A 115 10.00 11.84 -7.56
C GLN A 115 9.28 10.79 -6.71
N THR A 116 9.65 10.63 -5.44
CA THR A 116 9.04 9.65 -4.53
C THR A 116 8.02 10.33 -3.65
N HIS A 117 6.78 9.85 -3.63
CA HIS A 117 5.69 10.34 -2.80
C HIS A 117 5.24 9.34 -1.73
N GLY A 118 5.51 8.04 -1.91
CA GLY A 118 5.24 7.01 -0.92
C GLY A 118 6.30 5.91 -0.98
N ILE A 119 6.53 5.23 0.15
CA ILE A 119 7.58 4.22 0.29
C ILE A 119 6.98 2.92 0.84
N LEU A 120 7.28 1.81 0.17
CA LEU A 120 6.94 0.46 0.57
C LEU A 120 8.21 -0.26 0.99
N LEU A 121 8.22 -0.81 2.21
CA LEU A 121 9.36 -1.55 2.77
C LEU A 121 9.00 -3.00 3.03
N TYR A 122 9.81 -3.93 2.53
CA TYR A 122 9.79 -5.33 2.97
C TYR A 122 11.06 -5.62 3.78
N VAL A 123 10.88 -5.83 5.08
CA VAL A 123 11.95 -5.96 6.07
C VAL A 123 11.93 -7.37 6.65
N GLU A 124 13.07 -8.07 6.59
CA GLU A 124 13.29 -9.33 7.30
C GLU A 124 14.05 -9.09 8.60
N GLY A 125 15.06 -8.22 8.56
CA GLY A 125 15.87 -7.82 9.71
C GLY A 125 16.78 -6.63 9.37
N THR A 126 17.42 -6.05 10.38
CA THR A 126 18.35 -4.93 10.19
C THR A 126 19.61 -5.13 11.02
N GLN A 127 20.77 -4.87 10.41
CA GLN A 127 22.06 -4.90 11.10
C GLN A 127 22.36 -3.55 11.79
N HIS A 128 21.90 -2.43 11.21
CA HIS A 128 22.11 -1.07 11.73
C HIS A 128 20.81 -0.43 12.24
N THR A 129 20.27 -0.98 13.33
CA THR A 129 18.97 -0.57 13.88
C THR A 129 18.83 0.93 14.13
N ARG A 130 19.87 1.59 14.66
CA ARG A 130 19.82 3.04 14.94
C ARG A 130 19.68 3.88 13.67
N GLY A 131 20.41 3.52 12.62
CA GLY A 131 20.33 4.19 11.32
C GLY A 131 18.94 3.99 10.69
N PHE A 132 18.45 2.75 10.70
CA PHE A 132 17.10 2.42 10.22
C PHE A 132 16.01 3.24 10.92
N ILE A 133 15.98 3.27 12.27
CA ILE A 133 14.96 4.01 13.03
C ILE A 133 15.03 5.51 12.72
N SER A 134 16.24 6.07 12.64
CA SER A 134 16.43 7.50 12.37
C SER A 134 15.92 7.88 10.98
N ALA A 135 16.33 7.14 9.95
CA ALA A 135 15.93 7.39 8.57
C ALA A 135 14.44 7.12 8.36
N LEU A 136 13.89 6.05 8.97
CA LEU A 136 12.46 5.75 8.92
C LEU A 136 11.63 6.89 9.49
N ARG A 137 11.99 7.41 10.67
CA ARG A 137 11.30 8.56 11.27
C ARG A 137 11.43 9.82 10.41
N ALA A 138 12.57 10.04 9.76
CA ALA A 138 12.74 11.17 8.86
C ALA A 138 11.86 11.05 7.61
N ALA A 139 11.87 9.88 6.97
CA ALA A 139 11.06 9.59 5.79
C ALA A 139 9.56 9.65 6.09
N ALA A 140 9.11 9.00 7.16
CA ALA A 140 7.70 8.97 7.57
C ALA A 140 7.14 10.36 7.90
N ARG A 141 7.95 11.31 8.38
CA ARG A 141 7.47 12.70 8.56
C ARG A 141 7.21 13.45 7.27
N LEU A 142 7.77 13.00 6.15
CA LEU A 142 7.69 13.69 4.86
C LEU A 142 6.79 12.96 3.87
N LYS A 143 6.75 11.63 3.95
CA LYS A 143 6.10 10.75 2.99
C LYS A 143 5.47 9.55 3.70
N PRO A 144 4.32 9.05 3.25
CA PRO A 144 3.79 7.77 3.69
C PRO A 144 4.81 6.64 3.53
N VAL A 145 5.06 5.93 4.62
CA VAL A 145 5.92 4.74 4.64
C VAL A 145 5.09 3.57 5.15
N VAL A 146 4.93 2.54 4.31
CA VAL A 146 4.24 1.30 4.68
C VAL A 146 5.28 0.18 4.75
N VAL A 147 5.27 -0.56 5.86
CA VAL A 147 6.29 -1.55 6.19
C VAL A 147 5.63 -2.90 6.43
N ILE A 148 6.11 -3.93 5.74
CA ILE A 148 5.83 -5.33 6.08
C ILE A 148 7.08 -5.95 6.71
N LYS A 149 6.89 -6.61 7.85
CA LYS A 149 7.92 -7.36 8.57
C LYS A 149 7.68 -8.86 8.39
N SER A 150 8.66 -9.58 7.84
CA SER A 150 8.65 -11.05 7.83
C SER A 150 9.26 -11.60 9.13
N GLY A 151 9.09 -12.89 9.42
CA GLY A 151 9.69 -13.50 10.63
C GLY A 151 9.15 -12.98 11.97
N ARG A 152 7.84 -12.70 12.03
CA ARG A 152 7.12 -12.16 13.21
C ARG A 152 7.05 -13.12 14.39
N HIS A 153 7.00 -14.43 14.11
CA HIS A 153 6.93 -15.48 15.12
C HIS A 153 8.28 -16.22 15.20
N ALA A 154 8.52 -16.94 16.30
CA ALA A 154 9.79 -17.63 16.53
C ALA A 154 10.17 -18.57 15.37
N GLU A 155 9.21 -19.31 14.83
CA GLU A 155 9.38 -20.22 13.70
C GLU A 155 9.74 -19.47 12.42
N GLY A 156 9.02 -18.39 12.12
CA GLY A 156 9.30 -17.53 10.95
C GLY A 156 10.64 -16.79 11.09
N SER A 157 10.99 -16.38 12.31
CA SER A 157 12.27 -15.76 12.64
C SER A 157 13.42 -16.72 12.39
N ARG A 158 13.31 -18.00 12.79
CA ARG A 158 14.31 -19.03 12.48
C ARG A 158 14.47 -19.24 10.98
N ALA A 159 13.38 -19.26 10.21
CA ALA A 159 13.43 -19.39 8.75
C ALA A 159 14.09 -18.16 8.08
N ALA A 160 13.80 -16.95 8.56
CA ALA A 160 14.41 -15.74 8.05
C ALA A 160 15.90 -15.61 8.42
N ILE A 161 16.31 -16.02 9.63
CA ILE A 161 17.74 -16.06 10.04
C ILE A 161 18.54 -16.98 9.12
N SER A 162 17.99 -18.14 8.72
CA SER A 162 18.67 -19.01 7.75
C SER A 162 18.78 -18.41 6.35
N HIS A 163 18.02 -17.35 6.06
CA HIS A 163 17.94 -16.73 4.73
C HIS A 163 18.71 -15.42 4.61
N THR A 164 18.81 -14.58 5.65
CA THR A 164 19.43 -13.24 5.55
C THR A 164 20.53 -12.97 6.58
N ALA A 165 20.81 -13.92 7.49
CA ALA A 165 21.80 -13.78 8.57
C ALA A 165 21.66 -12.49 9.44
N ALA A 166 20.56 -11.75 9.30
CA ALA A 166 20.30 -10.49 9.99
C ALA A 166 19.62 -10.73 11.34
N LEU A 167 19.86 -9.82 12.29
CA LEU A 167 19.22 -9.90 13.60
C LEU A 167 17.73 -9.57 13.47
N ILE A 168 16.88 -10.48 13.94
CA ILE A 168 15.44 -10.28 13.99
C ILE A 168 15.09 -9.82 15.41
N GLY A 169 14.78 -8.54 15.54
CA GLY A 169 14.20 -8.00 16.77
C GLY A 169 12.83 -8.62 17.04
N ALA A 170 12.42 -8.59 18.31
CA ALA A 170 11.08 -9.03 18.70
C ALA A 170 10.02 -8.19 17.98
N ASP A 171 8.91 -8.83 17.60
CA ASP A 171 7.90 -8.23 16.73
C ASP A 171 7.17 -7.06 17.39
N ASP A 172 6.93 -7.16 18.70
CA ASP A 172 6.36 -6.10 19.55
C ASP A 172 7.26 -4.85 19.62
N VAL A 173 8.59 -5.04 19.66
CA VAL A 173 9.55 -3.94 19.58
C VAL A 173 9.52 -3.30 18.20
N PHE A 174 9.38 -4.11 17.13
CA PHE A 174 9.25 -3.59 15.77
C PHE A 174 7.97 -2.76 15.61
N ASP A 175 6.85 -3.22 16.16
CA ASP A 175 5.58 -2.46 16.21
C ASP A 175 5.75 -1.10 16.88
N ALA A 176 6.31 -1.08 18.09
CA ALA A 176 6.54 0.16 18.82
C ALA A 176 7.48 1.12 18.07
N VAL A 177 8.44 0.58 17.30
CA VAL A 177 9.32 1.39 16.43
C VAL A 177 8.54 2.03 15.29
N LEU A 178 7.70 1.26 14.58
CA LEU A 178 6.90 1.76 13.47
C LEU A 178 5.93 2.84 13.93
N GLU A 179 5.18 2.59 15.00
CA GLU A 179 4.22 3.52 15.61
C GLU A 179 4.92 4.84 15.99
N ARG A 180 6.07 4.77 16.67
CA ARG A 180 6.84 5.97 17.04
C ARG A 180 7.54 6.65 15.87
N ALA A 181 7.72 5.97 14.75
CA ALA A 181 8.28 6.56 13.54
C ALA A 181 7.19 7.27 12.71
N GLY A 182 5.91 6.93 12.89
CA GLY A 182 4.82 7.33 11.99
C GLY A 182 4.77 6.49 10.71
N ALA A 183 5.34 5.29 10.75
CA ALA A 183 5.28 4.34 9.64
C ALA A 183 4.13 3.36 9.86
N VAL A 184 3.45 3.00 8.79
CA VAL A 184 2.25 2.18 8.85
C VAL A 184 2.61 0.72 8.63
N ARG A 185 2.10 -0.18 9.48
CA ARG A 185 2.39 -1.60 9.38
C ARG A 185 1.40 -2.31 8.47
N ALA A 186 1.94 -3.07 7.52
CA ALA A 186 1.24 -4.08 6.74
C ALA A 186 1.56 -5.48 7.31
N ASN A 187 0.55 -6.34 7.38
CA ASN A 187 0.64 -7.68 7.95
C ASN A 187 0.69 -8.79 6.90
N THR A 188 0.24 -8.51 5.69
CA THR A 188 0.20 -9.47 4.57
C THR A 188 0.74 -8.86 3.29
N ILE A 189 1.00 -9.69 2.28
CA ILE A 189 1.38 -9.18 0.95
C ILE A 189 0.20 -8.45 0.28
N ASP A 190 -1.04 -8.87 0.55
CA ASP A 190 -2.24 -8.23 0.03
C ASP A 190 -2.44 -6.83 0.63
N ASP A 191 -2.04 -6.65 1.89
CA ASP A 191 -1.97 -5.34 2.55
C ASP A 191 -0.99 -4.43 1.80
N LEU A 192 0.17 -4.95 1.40
CA LEU A 192 1.19 -4.20 0.67
C LEU A 192 0.73 -3.84 -0.74
N PHE A 193 0.02 -4.75 -1.42
CA PHE A 193 -0.64 -4.45 -2.70
C PHE A 193 -1.69 -3.36 -2.54
N SER A 194 -2.49 -3.42 -1.47
CA SER A 194 -3.52 -2.42 -1.18
C SER A 194 -2.90 -1.05 -0.88
N ALA A 195 -1.82 -1.02 -0.09
CA ALA A 195 -1.01 0.15 0.17
C ALA A 195 -0.40 0.73 -1.12
N ALA A 196 0.16 -0.11 -1.98
CA ALA A 196 0.73 0.32 -3.26
C ALA A 196 -0.35 0.95 -4.15
N GLN A 197 -1.53 0.35 -4.24
CA GLN A 197 -2.60 0.88 -5.06
C GLN A 197 -3.13 2.22 -4.54
N ILE A 198 -3.34 2.35 -3.23
CA ILE A 198 -3.90 3.57 -2.66
C ILE A 198 -2.88 4.72 -2.70
N LEU A 199 -1.61 4.47 -2.38
CA LEU A 199 -0.59 5.51 -2.39
C LEU A 199 -0.23 5.98 -3.82
N SER A 200 -0.29 5.09 -4.82
CA SER A 200 -0.07 5.47 -6.22
C SER A 200 -1.24 6.21 -6.86
N SER A 201 -2.43 6.21 -6.24
CA SER A 201 -3.59 6.95 -6.74
C SER A 201 -3.42 8.48 -6.62
N GLY A 202 -2.50 8.93 -5.74
CA GLY A 202 -2.28 10.35 -5.43
C GLY A 202 -3.36 10.96 -4.53
N VAL A 203 -4.32 10.15 -4.08
CA VAL A 203 -5.38 10.56 -3.16
C VAL A 203 -4.79 10.79 -1.76
N ARG A 204 -5.27 11.82 -1.07
CA ARG A 204 -4.93 12.14 0.32
C ARG A 204 -6.20 12.21 1.15
N VAL A 205 -6.07 11.95 2.44
CA VAL A 205 -7.17 12.08 3.40
C VAL A 205 -6.70 12.93 4.58
N GLU A 206 -7.58 13.77 5.10
CA GLU A 206 -7.31 14.62 6.27
C GLU A 206 -8.15 14.13 7.46
N GLY A 207 -8.03 12.85 7.79
CA GLY A 207 -8.74 12.23 8.92
C GLY A 207 -9.08 10.76 8.71
N ASN A 208 -9.74 10.17 9.70
CA ASN A 208 -10.07 8.75 9.78
C ASN A 208 -11.59 8.47 9.72
N ARG A 209 -12.42 9.46 9.35
CA ARG A 209 -13.89 9.32 9.32
C ARG A 209 -14.37 8.81 7.96
N LEU A 210 -14.85 7.58 7.92
CA LEU A 210 -15.24 6.88 6.70
C LEU A 210 -16.77 6.78 6.56
N ALA A 211 -17.31 7.18 5.41
CA ALA A 211 -18.68 6.85 5.03
C ALA A 211 -18.68 5.59 4.15
N ILE A 212 -19.50 4.60 4.49
CA ILE A 212 -19.66 3.37 3.72
C ILE A 212 -20.99 3.43 2.98
N ILE A 213 -20.97 3.24 1.66
CA ILE A 213 -22.16 3.10 0.82
C ILE A 213 -22.17 1.68 0.28
N THR A 214 -23.31 0.98 0.37
CA THR A 214 -23.42 -0.41 -0.08
C THR A 214 -24.79 -0.70 -0.70
N ASN A 215 -24.87 -1.60 -1.67
CA ASN A 215 -26.14 -2.16 -2.15
C ASN A 215 -26.53 -3.48 -1.45
N ALA A 216 -25.73 -3.93 -0.48
CA ALA A 216 -26.00 -5.13 0.28
C ALA A 216 -25.51 -5.00 1.73
N GLY A 217 -26.39 -5.32 2.68
CA GLY A 217 -26.09 -5.20 4.11
C GLY A 217 -24.88 -6.03 4.56
N GLY A 218 -24.74 -7.28 4.12
CA GLY A 218 -23.65 -8.17 4.54
C GLY A 218 -22.24 -7.58 4.36
N PRO A 219 -21.85 -7.19 3.13
CA PRO A 219 -20.59 -6.49 2.89
C PRO A 219 -20.42 -5.17 3.66
N GLY A 220 -21.52 -4.44 3.91
CA GLY A 220 -21.49 -3.22 4.72
C GLY A 220 -21.15 -3.49 6.19
N VAL A 221 -21.66 -4.61 6.75
CA VAL A 221 -21.31 -5.07 8.10
C VAL A 221 -19.84 -5.50 8.15
N MET A 222 -19.37 -6.28 7.17
CA MET A 222 -17.95 -6.69 7.11
C MET A 222 -17.00 -5.48 7.03
N ALA A 223 -17.34 -4.47 6.23
CA ALA A 223 -16.59 -3.22 6.18
C ALA A 223 -16.60 -2.49 7.53
N THR A 224 -17.75 -2.47 8.21
CA THR A 224 -17.92 -1.81 9.50
C THR A 224 -17.07 -2.47 10.58
N ASP A 225 -17.13 -3.79 10.69
CA ASP A 225 -16.34 -4.55 11.66
C ASP A 225 -14.84 -4.28 11.47
N ARG A 226 -14.37 -4.34 10.22
CA ARG A 226 -12.97 -4.07 9.90
C ARG A 226 -12.57 -2.61 10.20
N ALA A 227 -13.46 -1.65 9.94
CA ALA A 227 -13.19 -0.24 10.21
C ALA A 227 -12.99 0.00 11.71
N VAL A 228 -13.85 -0.60 12.54
CA VAL A 228 -13.74 -0.53 14.00
C VAL A 228 -12.48 -1.19 14.52
N GLU A 229 -12.10 -2.37 14.01
CA GLU A 229 -10.85 -3.06 14.37
C GLU A 229 -9.60 -2.22 14.10
N LEU A 230 -9.63 -1.40 13.05
CA LEU A 230 -8.54 -0.52 12.64
C LEU A 230 -8.63 0.89 13.25
N GLY A 231 -9.60 1.14 14.12
CA GLY A 231 -9.79 2.43 14.79
C GLY A 231 -10.26 3.55 13.85
N LEU A 232 -10.88 3.22 12.71
CA LEU A 232 -11.53 4.19 11.84
C LEU A 232 -12.89 4.58 12.44
N GLU A 233 -13.26 5.85 12.25
CA GLU A 233 -14.54 6.37 12.72
C GLU A 233 -15.60 6.25 11.63
N LEU A 234 -16.79 5.76 11.99
CA LEU A 234 -17.97 5.80 11.12
C LEU A 234 -18.92 6.88 11.64
N PRO A 235 -18.79 8.13 11.17
CA PRO A 235 -19.55 9.25 11.71
C PRO A 235 -21.04 9.08 11.42
N ALA A 236 -21.87 9.57 12.34
CA ALA A 236 -23.27 9.84 12.03
C ALA A 236 -23.34 10.91 10.92
N LEU A 237 -24.15 10.66 9.91
CA LEU A 237 -24.34 11.61 8.81
C LEU A 237 -25.09 12.86 9.31
N SER A 238 -24.73 14.02 8.79
CA SER A 238 -25.42 15.27 9.11
C SER A 238 -26.88 15.25 8.69
N ASP A 239 -27.72 16.03 9.36
CA ASP A 239 -29.15 16.18 9.01
C ASP A 239 -29.33 16.60 7.55
N SER A 240 -28.44 17.46 7.02
CA SER A 240 -28.45 17.86 5.61
C SER A 240 -28.19 16.70 4.66
N THR A 241 -27.27 15.80 5.01
CA THR A 241 -26.96 14.60 4.21
C THR A 241 -28.12 13.60 4.28
N LEU A 242 -28.67 13.36 5.48
CA LEU A 242 -29.85 12.50 5.65
C LEU A 242 -31.03 13.03 4.83
N GLN A 243 -31.30 14.35 4.85
CA GLN A 243 -32.36 14.96 4.04
C GLN A 243 -32.10 14.83 2.53
N ALA A 244 -30.86 14.94 2.08
CA ALA A 244 -30.51 14.75 0.68
C ALA A 244 -30.73 13.30 0.23
N LEU A 245 -30.25 12.34 1.04
CA LEU A 245 -30.42 10.90 0.80
C LEU A 245 -31.90 10.49 0.80
N ASN A 246 -32.70 11.00 1.74
CA ASN A 246 -34.15 10.74 1.83
C ASN A 246 -34.95 11.18 0.59
N LYS A 247 -34.45 12.12 -0.20
CA LYS A 247 -35.12 12.58 -1.43
C LYS A 247 -34.86 11.65 -2.62
N VAL A 248 -33.73 10.94 -2.61
CA VAL A 248 -33.22 10.19 -3.77
C VAL A 248 -33.20 8.68 -3.56
N LEU A 249 -33.19 8.23 -2.31
CA LEU A 249 -33.23 6.81 -1.94
C LEU A 249 -34.65 6.34 -1.58
N PRO A 250 -34.96 5.05 -1.79
CA PRO A 250 -36.22 4.47 -1.35
C PRO A 250 -36.39 4.56 0.18
N PRO A 251 -37.62 4.65 0.72
CA PRO A 251 -37.84 4.83 2.16
C PRO A 251 -37.19 3.80 3.09
N HIS A 252 -36.85 2.62 2.56
CA HIS A 252 -36.31 1.47 3.31
C HIS A 252 -34.77 1.43 3.37
N TRP A 253 -34.07 2.44 2.85
CA TRP A 253 -32.62 2.54 3.03
C TRP A 253 -32.25 2.63 4.53
N SER A 254 -30.99 2.42 4.90
CA SER A 254 -30.58 2.25 6.31
C SER A 254 -30.75 3.46 7.24
N HIS A 255 -30.91 4.69 6.71
CA HIS A 255 -30.95 5.95 7.46
C HIS A 255 -29.72 6.20 8.36
N GLY A 256 -28.56 5.67 7.98
CA GLY A 256 -27.32 5.80 8.76
C GLY A 256 -26.05 5.56 7.96
N ASN A 257 -24.95 5.32 8.66
CA ASN A 257 -23.66 4.91 8.11
C ASN A 257 -23.34 3.51 8.67
N PRO A 258 -23.33 2.44 7.84
CA PRO A 258 -23.37 2.44 6.37
C PRO A 258 -24.70 2.89 5.74
N VAL A 259 -24.61 3.53 4.56
CA VAL A 259 -25.72 3.90 3.68
C VAL A 259 -26.06 2.69 2.79
N ASP A 260 -27.06 1.90 3.18
CA ASP A 260 -27.56 0.78 2.39
C ASP A 260 -28.57 1.29 1.35
N ILE A 261 -28.14 1.37 0.08
CA ILE A 261 -28.94 1.86 -1.05
C ILE A 261 -29.80 0.77 -1.72
N LEU A 262 -29.88 -0.40 -1.09
CA LEU A 262 -30.66 -1.58 -1.46
C LEU A 262 -30.16 -2.32 -2.71
N GLY A 263 -30.51 -3.60 -2.82
CA GLY A 263 -29.95 -4.51 -3.82
C GLY A 263 -30.26 -4.20 -5.28
N ASP A 264 -31.37 -3.52 -5.53
CA ASP A 264 -31.81 -3.08 -6.84
C ASP A 264 -31.21 -1.71 -7.25
N ALA A 265 -30.18 -1.24 -6.53
CA ALA A 265 -29.49 0.03 -6.75
C ALA A 265 -29.20 0.33 -8.23
N THR A 266 -29.77 1.45 -8.71
CA THR A 266 -29.49 2.00 -10.04
C THR A 266 -28.18 2.79 -10.02
N PRO A 267 -27.54 3.02 -11.18
CA PRO A 267 -26.37 3.89 -11.26
C PRO A 267 -26.60 5.29 -10.65
N ASP A 268 -27.79 5.86 -10.82
CA ASP A 268 -28.15 7.16 -10.25
C ASP A 268 -28.15 7.14 -8.72
N ARG A 269 -28.64 6.05 -8.08
CA ARG A 269 -28.56 5.91 -6.62
C ARG A 269 -27.13 5.93 -6.11
N TYR A 270 -26.20 5.27 -6.80
CA TYR A 270 -24.78 5.35 -6.47
C TYR A 270 -24.24 6.78 -6.61
N GLN A 271 -24.52 7.45 -7.74
CA GLN A 271 -24.04 8.82 -7.97
C GLN A 271 -24.50 9.79 -6.88
N GLU A 272 -25.80 9.76 -6.56
CA GLU A 272 -26.40 10.67 -5.60
C GLU A 272 -25.94 10.38 -4.16
N ALA A 273 -25.87 9.10 -3.77
CA ALA A 273 -25.39 8.72 -2.44
C ALA A 273 -23.92 9.11 -2.22
N VAL A 274 -23.05 8.85 -3.20
CA VAL A 274 -21.64 9.26 -3.15
C VAL A 274 -21.52 10.77 -3.10
N THR A 275 -22.28 11.49 -3.94
CA THR A 275 -22.26 12.95 -3.95
C THR A 275 -22.73 13.55 -2.62
N ALA A 276 -23.74 12.96 -1.98
CA ALA A 276 -24.23 13.41 -0.68
C ALA A 276 -23.17 13.20 0.41
N CYS A 277 -22.58 12.00 0.50
CA CYS A 277 -21.56 11.70 1.51
C CYS A 277 -20.28 12.52 1.33
N LEU A 278 -19.84 12.78 0.09
CA LEU A 278 -18.66 13.60 -0.17
C LEU A 278 -18.85 15.07 0.29
N LYS A 279 -20.09 15.57 0.32
CA LYS A 279 -20.40 16.92 0.79
C LYS A 279 -20.55 17.02 2.31
N ASP A 280 -20.57 15.90 3.02
CA ASP A 280 -20.75 15.89 4.47
C ASP A 280 -19.42 16.22 5.17
N ASP A 281 -19.36 17.32 5.92
CA ASP A 281 -18.17 17.74 6.65
C ASP A 281 -17.78 16.78 7.79
N ALA A 282 -18.68 15.88 8.19
CA ALA A 282 -18.39 14.80 9.12
C ALA A 282 -17.57 13.66 8.50
N VAL A 283 -17.46 13.61 7.17
CA VAL A 283 -16.85 12.52 6.41
C VAL A 283 -15.51 12.97 5.80
N ASP A 284 -14.46 12.18 5.98
CA ASP A 284 -13.13 12.43 5.39
C ASP A 284 -12.92 11.64 4.10
N GLY A 285 -13.54 10.47 3.96
CA GLY A 285 -13.54 9.69 2.73
C GLY A 285 -14.74 8.77 2.59
N VAL A 286 -14.96 8.26 1.37
CA VAL A 286 -16.11 7.41 1.05
C VAL A 286 -15.64 6.07 0.48
N MET A 287 -16.15 4.98 1.05
CA MET A 287 -16.05 3.63 0.50
C MET A 287 -17.38 3.27 -0.16
N VAL A 288 -17.33 2.73 -1.38
CA VAL A 288 -18.51 2.32 -2.13
C VAL A 288 -18.41 0.85 -2.45
N ILE A 289 -19.40 0.07 -2.03
CA ILE A 289 -19.48 -1.37 -2.21
C ILE A 289 -20.55 -1.71 -3.24
N LEU A 290 -20.20 -2.57 -4.18
CA LEU A 290 -21.14 -3.18 -5.10
C LEU A 290 -21.02 -4.70 -5.09
N THR A 291 -22.16 -5.36 -4.89
CA THR A 291 -22.38 -6.78 -5.18
C THR A 291 -23.29 -6.91 -6.42
N PRO A 292 -22.90 -7.66 -7.47
CA PRO A 292 -23.75 -7.85 -8.62
C PRO A 292 -25.04 -8.59 -8.27
N GLN A 293 -26.19 -7.97 -8.54
CA GLN A 293 -27.52 -8.60 -8.46
C GLN A 293 -28.22 -8.55 -9.81
N ALA A 294 -29.37 -9.22 -9.93
CA ALA A 294 -30.11 -9.33 -11.20
C ALA A 294 -30.46 -7.97 -11.85
N MET A 295 -30.68 -6.94 -11.03
CA MET A 295 -31.06 -5.59 -11.47
C MET A 295 -29.89 -4.60 -11.48
N THR A 296 -28.69 -5.03 -11.06
CA THR A 296 -27.53 -4.15 -10.92
C THR A 296 -26.74 -4.12 -12.23
N HIS A 297 -26.26 -2.94 -12.62
CA HIS A 297 -25.36 -2.75 -13.77
C HIS A 297 -23.98 -2.29 -13.28
N PRO A 298 -23.02 -3.21 -13.00
CA PRO A 298 -21.77 -2.86 -12.33
C PRO A 298 -20.93 -1.82 -13.05
N THR A 299 -20.85 -1.88 -14.38
CA THR A 299 -20.10 -0.91 -15.21
C THR A 299 -20.72 0.48 -15.15
N ASP A 300 -22.04 0.58 -15.24
CA ASP A 300 -22.72 1.88 -15.25
C ASP A 300 -22.72 2.52 -13.85
N ALA A 301 -22.84 1.70 -12.80
CA ALA A 301 -22.60 2.15 -11.43
C ALA A 301 -21.17 2.67 -11.25
N ALA A 302 -20.16 2.00 -11.82
CA ALA A 302 -18.77 2.48 -11.77
C ALA A 302 -18.57 3.83 -12.48
N LYS A 303 -19.22 4.05 -13.64
CA LYS A 303 -19.22 5.36 -14.33
C LYS A 303 -19.88 6.44 -13.49
N ALA A 304 -20.99 6.11 -12.83
CA ALA A 304 -21.69 7.01 -11.94
C ALA A 304 -20.84 7.42 -10.73
N VAL A 305 -20.16 6.46 -10.08
CA VAL A 305 -19.22 6.74 -8.98
C VAL A 305 -18.07 7.62 -9.45
N GLU A 306 -17.42 7.28 -10.57
CA GLU A 306 -16.32 8.10 -11.12
C GLU A 306 -16.77 9.53 -11.44
N LYS A 307 -17.98 9.72 -11.95
CA LYS A 307 -18.52 11.05 -12.20
C LYS A 307 -18.71 11.86 -10.91
N ALA A 308 -19.11 11.20 -9.82
CA ALA A 308 -19.28 11.85 -8.52
C ALA A 308 -17.96 12.30 -7.89
N THR A 309 -16.85 11.59 -8.14
CA THR A 309 -15.54 11.93 -7.56
C THR A 309 -14.95 13.23 -8.13
N ARG A 310 -15.26 13.57 -9.39
CA ARG A 310 -14.65 14.72 -10.11
C ARG A 310 -14.82 16.08 -9.45
N ARG A 311 -15.73 16.20 -8.48
CA ARG A 311 -16.05 17.46 -7.79
C ARG A 311 -15.61 17.48 -6.33
N SER A 312 -14.92 16.44 -5.85
CA SER A 312 -14.50 16.32 -4.46
C SER A 312 -12.98 16.16 -4.36
N GLN A 313 -12.43 16.66 -3.25
CA GLN A 313 -11.05 16.38 -2.84
C GLN A 313 -10.97 15.15 -1.92
N LYS A 314 -12.11 14.70 -1.38
CA LYS A 314 -12.17 13.55 -0.47
C LYS A 314 -11.97 12.23 -1.26
N PRO A 315 -11.22 11.25 -0.71
CA PRO A 315 -11.06 9.93 -1.29
C PRO A 315 -12.39 9.25 -1.61
N VAL A 316 -12.42 8.54 -2.73
CA VAL A 316 -13.43 7.50 -2.99
C VAL A 316 -12.73 6.19 -3.31
N LEU A 317 -13.04 5.15 -2.54
CA LEU A 317 -12.52 3.81 -2.72
C LEU A 317 -13.65 2.87 -3.17
N ALA A 318 -13.44 2.14 -4.26
CA ALA A 318 -14.44 1.26 -4.83
C ALA A 318 -14.17 -0.21 -4.45
N CYS A 319 -15.16 -0.88 -3.87
CA CYS A 319 -15.18 -2.29 -3.56
C CYS A 319 -16.20 -3.01 -4.45
N TRP A 320 -15.77 -3.45 -5.63
CA TRP A 320 -16.64 -4.19 -6.57
C TRP A 320 -16.37 -5.68 -6.37
N MET A 321 -17.28 -6.37 -5.69
CA MET A 321 -17.12 -7.77 -5.32
C MET A 321 -17.50 -8.70 -6.48
N GLY A 322 -16.69 -9.73 -6.70
CA GLY A 322 -16.85 -10.70 -7.78
C GLY A 322 -15.72 -10.62 -8.80
N GLU A 323 -15.92 -11.26 -9.96
CA GLU A 323 -14.89 -11.33 -11.01
C GLU A 323 -15.49 -10.97 -12.38
N ARG A 324 -16.10 -11.94 -13.06
CA ARG A 324 -16.57 -11.81 -14.44
C ARG A 324 -17.52 -10.63 -14.67
N GLN A 325 -18.45 -10.38 -13.73
CA GLN A 325 -19.48 -9.35 -13.87
C GLN A 325 -18.96 -7.93 -13.58
N VAL A 326 -17.81 -7.80 -12.92
CA VAL A 326 -17.24 -6.52 -12.48
C VAL A 326 -15.96 -6.15 -13.23
N ALA A 327 -15.42 -7.05 -14.07
CA ALA A 327 -14.14 -6.88 -14.76
C ALA A 327 -14.04 -5.59 -15.59
N GLU A 328 -15.13 -5.18 -16.26
CA GLU A 328 -15.17 -3.93 -17.03
C GLU A 328 -15.14 -2.70 -16.10
N ALA A 329 -15.90 -2.72 -15.00
CA ALA A 329 -15.84 -1.69 -13.97
C ALA A 329 -14.42 -1.57 -13.36
N TRP A 330 -13.74 -2.69 -13.12
CA TRP A 330 -12.35 -2.67 -12.66
C TRP A 330 -11.39 -2.04 -13.67
N SER A 331 -11.55 -2.36 -14.95
CA SER A 331 -10.75 -1.76 -16.02
C SER A 331 -10.98 -0.25 -16.09
N LEU A 332 -12.24 0.18 -15.94
CA LEU A 332 -12.62 1.59 -15.88
C LEU A 332 -11.94 2.30 -14.70
N PHE A 333 -12.07 1.78 -13.48
CA PHE A 333 -11.44 2.38 -12.29
C PHE A 333 -9.92 2.47 -12.44
N SER A 334 -9.24 1.41 -12.92
CA SER A 334 -7.80 1.44 -13.21
C SER A 334 -7.44 2.57 -14.19
N SER A 335 -8.18 2.69 -15.31
CA SER A 335 -7.92 3.72 -16.32
C SER A 335 -8.13 5.16 -15.81
N LYS A 336 -8.93 5.31 -14.75
CA LYS A 336 -9.26 6.58 -14.10
C LYS A 336 -8.46 6.83 -12.83
N ARG A 337 -7.55 5.91 -12.47
CA ARG A 337 -6.79 5.92 -11.21
C ARG A 337 -7.67 6.02 -9.96
N LEU A 338 -8.88 5.47 -10.02
CA LEU A 338 -9.75 5.35 -8.86
C LEU A 338 -9.37 4.08 -8.09
N PRO A 339 -9.02 4.16 -6.79
CA PRO A 339 -8.64 3.00 -5.99
C PRO A 339 -9.73 1.92 -5.97
N ARG A 340 -9.40 0.69 -6.38
CA ARG A 340 -10.36 -0.41 -6.49
C ARG A 340 -9.90 -1.68 -5.78
N PHE A 341 -10.79 -2.32 -5.04
CA PHE A 341 -10.49 -3.50 -4.24
C PHE A 341 -11.57 -4.57 -4.43
N ARG A 342 -11.20 -5.82 -4.12
CA ARG A 342 -12.08 -6.98 -4.31
C ARG A 342 -12.95 -7.28 -3.08
N THR A 343 -12.46 -6.90 -1.91
CA THR A 343 -13.08 -7.24 -0.62
C THR A 343 -13.32 -5.97 0.22
N PRO A 344 -14.35 -5.97 1.07
CA PRO A 344 -14.59 -4.88 1.99
C PRO A 344 -13.36 -4.57 2.86
N GLU A 345 -12.75 -5.61 3.42
CA GLU A 345 -11.65 -5.52 4.38
C GLU A 345 -10.42 -4.83 3.76
N ALA A 346 -10.01 -5.25 2.55
CA ALA A 346 -8.88 -4.65 1.86
C ALA A 346 -9.14 -3.17 1.51
N THR A 347 -10.40 -2.81 1.26
CA THR A 347 -10.79 -1.42 0.97
C THR A 347 -10.66 -0.55 2.21
N VAL A 348 -11.10 -1.07 3.36
CA VAL A 348 -10.98 -0.39 4.65
C VAL A 348 -9.52 -0.25 5.06
N GLU A 349 -8.72 -1.31 4.90
CA GLU A 349 -7.28 -1.27 5.15
C GLU A 349 -6.57 -0.24 4.28
N ALA A 350 -6.91 -0.17 2.99
CA ALA A 350 -6.37 0.84 2.10
C ALA A 350 -6.69 2.27 2.57
N PHE A 351 -7.92 2.52 3.05
CA PHE A 351 -8.28 3.82 3.63
C PHE A 351 -7.50 4.08 4.93
N HIS A 352 -7.38 3.08 5.80
CA HIS A 352 -6.57 3.17 7.02
C HIS A 352 -5.12 3.55 6.73
N TYR A 353 -4.50 3.00 5.67
CA TYR A 353 -3.13 3.36 5.29
C TYR A 353 -2.97 4.82 4.86
N LEU A 354 -4.02 5.46 4.32
CA LEU A 354 -4.03 6.90 4.09
C LEU A 354 -4.25 7.68 5.38
N ALA A 355 -5.19 7.25 6.22
CA ALA A 355 -5.61 7.96 7.41
C ALA A 355 -4.54 7.92 8.53
N ALA A 356 -3.93 6.76 8.76
CA ALA A 356 -2.93 6.55 9.81
C ALA A 356 -1.61 7.31 9.55
N TYR A 357 -1.45 7.90 8.37
CA TYR A 357 -0.31 8.75 8.06
C TYR A 357 -0.44 10.16 8.68
N HIS A 358 -1.65 10.62 8.98
CA HIS A 358 -1.96 11.98 9.42
C HIS A 358 -2.32 12.03 10.91
#